data_AF-A0AAC8ZQH7-F1
#
_entry.id   AF-A0AAC8ZQH7-F1
#
_cell.length_a   1.000
_cell.length_b   1.000
_cell.length_c   1.000
_cell.angle_alpha   90.00
_cell.angle_beta   90.00
_cell.angle_gamma   90.00
#
_symmetry.space_group_name_H-M   'P 1'
#
loop_
_entity.id
_entity.type
_entity.pdbx_description
1 polymer ?
#
loop_
_entity_poly.entity_id
_entity_poly.type
_entity_poly.pdbx_seq_one_letter_code
_entity_poly.pdbx_strand_id
1 'polypeptide(L)'
;MKGCFIFVPLAAAIFCTTSARAALSEETLAQRCLASLISASQDHAFMQQVLNESRIVPESVVVERYDENVGQQHIATQLTAKLDHPARKNITLLCLLENDRPLYVWSGREIAASP
;
A
#
# COMPACT_ATOMS: atom_id res chain seq x y z
N MET A 1 -42.10 -26.34 36.87
CA MET A 1 -42.32 -25.88 35.48
C MET A 1 -42.91 -24.49 35.56
N LYS A 2 -42.16 -23.48 35.13
CA LYS A 2 -42.37 -22.06 35.49
C LYS A 2 -42.67 -21.30 34.19
N GLY A 3 -43.84 -20.69 34.12
CA GLY A 3 -44.17 -19.73 33.06
C GLY A 3 -43.68 -18.32 33.42
N CYS A 4 -43.42 -17.52 32.39
CA CYS A 4 -43.52 -16.05 32.38
C CYS A 4 -43.59 -15.65 30.90
N PHE A 5 -44.74 -15.20 30.41
CA PHE A 5 -45.21 -13.80 30.37
C PHE A 5 -44.32 -12.88 29.51
N ILE A 6 -44.96 -12.36 28.46
CA ILE A 6 -44.46 -11.41 27.46
C ILE A 6 -44.26 -10.03 28.10
N PHE A 7 -43.10 -9.39 27.85
CA PHE A 7 -42.96 -7.93 27.82
C PHE A 7 -41.85 -7.55 26.82
N VAL A 8 -42.23 -6.76 25.80
CA VAL A 8 -41.35 -6.14 24.80
C VAL A 8 -40.57 -4.99 25.46
N PRO A 9 -39.32 -4.72 25.04
CA PRO A 9 -39.11 -3.37 24.54
C PRO A 9 -38.41 -3.37 23.18
N LEU A 10 -39.05 -2.62 22.30
CA LEU A 10 -38.55 -1.95 21.13
C LEU A 10 -37.30 -1.12 21.50
N ALA A 11 -36.11 -1.73 21.52
CA ALA A 11 -34.85 -0.99 21.65
C ALA A 11 -33.67 -1.83 21.18
N ALA A 12 -32.80 -1.19 20.39
CA ALA A 12 -31.42 -1.61 20.14
C ALA A 12 -31.23 -2.84 19.23
N ALA A 13 -31.73 -2.76 17.99
CA ALA A 13 -30.96 -3.32 16.87
C ALA A 13 -29.67 -2.48 16.71
N ILE A 14 -28.70 -2.73 17.58
CA ILE A 14 -27.37 -2.12 17.50
C ILE A 14 -26.71 -2.74 16.27
N PHE A 15 -26.56 -1.89 15.26
CA PHE A 15 -25.76 -2.11 14.08
C PHE A 15 -24.37 -2.62 14.46
N CYS A 16 -24.13 -3.93 14.36
CA CYS A 16 -22.79 -4.45 14.15
C CYS A 16 -22.40 -4.19 12.69
N THR A 17 -22.22 -2.92 12.32
CA THR A 17 -21.38 -2.59 11.16
C THR A 17 -19.95 -2.80 11.61
N THR A 18 -19.49 -4.05 11.56
CA THR A 18 -18.05 -4.30 11.55
C THR A 18 -17.55 -3.64 10.28
N SER A 19 -16.99 -2.43 10.41
CA SER A 19 -16.19 -1.81 9.36
C SER A 19 -14.93 -2.66 9.21
N ALA A 20 -15.07 -3.83 8.58
CA ALA A 20 -13.97 -4.56 8.00
C ALA A 20 -13.44 -3.67 6.88
N ARG A 21 -12.50 -2.78 7.20
CA ARG A 21 -11.62 -2.23 6.19
C ARG A 21 -10.96 -3.44 5.56
N ALA A 22 -11.37 -3.80 4.35
CA ALA A 22 -10.70 -4.83 3.59
C ALA A 22 -9.22 -4.43 3.53
N ALA A 23 -8.35 -5.27 4.10
CA ALA A 23 -6.92 -5.11 3.93
C ALA A 23 -6.66 -5.08 2.42
N LEU A 24 -6.02 -4.02 1.93
CA LEU A 24 -5.61 -3.98 0.53
C LEU A 24 -4.66 -5.15 0.29
N SER A 25 -4.79 -5.83 -0.85
CA SER A 25 -3.75 -6.78 -1.24
C SER A 25 -2.43 -6.03 -1.45
N GLU A 26 -1.32 -6.70 -1.18
CA GLU A 26 0.02 -6.11 -1.34
C GLU A 26 0.26 -5.63 -2.77
N GLU A 27 -0.27 -6.36 -3.76
CA GLU A 27 -0.23 -5.95 -5.17
C GLU A 27 -1.04 -4.68 -5.42
N THR A 28 -2.26 -4.56 -4.90
CA THR A 28 -3.04 -3.31 -5.05
C THR A 28 -2.35 -2.14 -4.35
N LEU A 29 -1.64 -2.40 -3.24
CA LEU A 29 -0.88 -1.38 -2.54
C LEU A 29 0.33 -0.93 -3.37
N ALA A 30 1.03 -1.89 -3.98
CA ALA A 30 2.15 -1.63 -4.89
C ALA A 30 1.70 -0.83 -6.13
N GLN A 31 0.54 -1.17 -6.72
CA GLN A 31 -0.07 -0.42 -7.82
C GLN A 31 -0.41 1.03 -7.42
N ARG A 32 -0.94 1.24 -6.20
CA ARG A 32 -1.20 2.58 -5.66
C ARG A 32 0.11 3.38 -5.52
N CYS A 33 1.18 2.76 -5.05
CA CYS A 33 2.49 3.39 -4.96
C CYS A 33 3.04 3.77 -6.35
N LEU A 34 2.92 2.91 -7.35
CA LEU A 34 3.31 3.23 -8.73
C LEU A 34 2.50 4.40 -9.30
N ALA A 35 1.19 4.42 -9.09
CA ALA A 35 0.34 5.54 -9.51
C ALA A 35 0.75 6.86 -8.84
N SER A 36 1.05 6.82 -7.54
CA SER A 36 1.56 7.99 -6.80
C SER A 36 2.90 8.47 -7.36
N LEU A 37 3.80 7.55 -7.72
CA LEU A 37 5.10 7.89 -8.31
C LEU A 37 4.93 8.52 -9.71
N ILE A 38 4.05 7.97 -10.55
CA ILE A 38 3.71 8.55 -11.86
C ILE A 38 3.20 9.99 -11.67
N SER A 39 2.29 10.21 -10.73
CA SER A 39 1.75 11.54 -10.44
C SER A 39 2.83 12.51 -9.94
N ALA A 40 3.75 12.06 -9.08
CA ALA A 40 4.85 12.88 -8.58
C ALA A 40 5.88 13.23 -9.69
N SER A 41 5.93 12.44 -10.76
CA SER A 41 6.85 12.64 -11.90
C SER A 41 6.29 13.49 -13.04
N GLN A 42 5.12 14.12 -12.88
CA GLN A 42 4.41 14.85 -13.94
C GLN A 42 5.24 15.95 -14.63
N ASP A 43 6.15 16.59 -13.90
CA ASP A 43 7.01 17.66 -14.43
C ASP A 43 8.29 17.12 -15.12
N HIS A 44 8.43 15.79 -15.21
CA HIS A 44 9.55 15.10 -15.82
C HIS A 44 9.07 14.14 -16.92
N ALA A 45 8.77 14.67 -18.10
CA ALA A 45 8.16 13.93 -19.22
C ALA A 45 8.84 12.58 -19.53
N PHE A 46 10.18 12.55 -19.53
CA PHE A 46 10.94 11.32 -19.74
C PHE A 46 10.66 10.27 -18.65
N MET A 47 10.67 10.67 -17.38
CA MET A 47 10.40 9.77 -16.26
C MET A 47 8.94 9.31 -16.26
N GLN A 48 8.01 10.22 -16.54
CA GLN A 48 6.60 9.89 -16.63
C GLN A 48 6.33 8.84 -17.72
N GLN A 49 6.98 8.97 -18.89
CA GLN A 49 6.90 7.97 -19.95
C GLN A 49 7.41 6.59 -19.47
N VAL A 50 8.61 6.55 -18.90
CA VAL A 50 9.20 5.29 -18.39
C VAL A 50 8.28 4.63 -17.36
N LEU A 51 7.72 5.40 -16.42
CA LEU A 51 6.87 4.84 -15.37
C LEU A 51 5.50 4.38 -15.90
N ASN A 52 4.93 5.07 -16.90
CA ASN A 52 3.69 4.63 -17.56
C ASN A 52 3.85 3.33 -18.34
N GLU A 53 5.03 3.09 -18.90
CA GLU A 53 5.38 1.84 -19.60
C GLU A 53 5.78 0.71 -18.63
N SER A 54 5.99 1.04 -17.35
CA SER A 54 6.39 0.08 -16.32
C SER A 54 5.22 -0.70 -15.74
N ARG A 55 5.47 -1.92 -15.25
CA ARG A 55 4.49 -2.76 -14.54
C ARG A 55 5.09 -3.32 -13.27
N ILE A 56 4.28 -3.45 -12.22
CA ILE A 56 4.68 -4.14 -10.99
C ILE A 56 4.90 -5.62 -11.31
N VAL A 57 6.01 -6.17 -10.82
CA VAL A 57 6.28 -7.61 -10.82
C VAL A 57 5.71 -8.20 -9.51
N PRO A 58 4.55 -8.89 -9.52
CA PRO A 58 3.80 -9.21 -8.31
C PRO A 58 4.59 -10.03 -7.29
N GLU A 59 5.39 -10.99 -7.74
CA GLU A 59 6.22 -11.87 -6.91
C GLU A 59 7.40 -11.16 -6.23
N SER A 60 7.69 -9.92 -6.64
CA SER A 60 8.78 -9.12 -6.07
C SER A 60 8.31 -8.13 -5.00
N VAL A 61 7.01 -8.07 -4.74
CA VAL A 61 6.45 -7.15 -3.74
C VAL A 61 6.84 -7.63 -2.36
N VAL A 62 7.54 -6.78 -1.61
CA VAL A 62 7.90 -7.01 -0.21
C VAL A 62 7.28 -5.91 0.62
N VAL A 63 6.54 -6.29 1.66
CA VAL A 63 5.85 -5.37 2.57
C VAL A 63 6.38 -5.59 3.98
N GLU A 64 7.06 -4.58 4.51
CA GLU A 64 7.54 -4.53 5.88
C GLU A 64 6.65 -3.57 6.67
N ARG A 65 6.14 -4.01 7.82
CA ARG A 65 5.27 -3.21 8.67
C ARG A 65 6.02 -2.81 9.92
N TYR A 66 5.92 -1.54 10.28
CA TYR A 66 6.56 -0.98 11.46
C TYR A 66 5.50 -0.35 12.35
N ASP A 67 5.60 -0.64 13.64
CA ASP A 67 4.76 -0.02 14.68
C ASP A 67 5.47 1.18 15.35
N GLU A 68 6.67 1.52 14.87
CA GLU A 68 7.55 2.55 15.41
C GLU A 68 8.16 3.41 14.27
N ASN A 69 8.87 4.48 14.65
CA ASN A 69 9.50 5.37 13.68
C ASN A 69 10.61 4.68 12.88
N VAL A 70 10.68 4.99 11.58
CA VAL A 70 11.87 4.73 10.74
C VAL A 70 12.66 6.04 10.65
N GLY A 71 13.79 6.09 11.36
CA GLY A 71 14.52 7.33 11.59
C GLY A 71 13.74 8.29 12.50
N GLN A 72 13.44 9.51 12.02
CA GLN A 72 12.62 10.49 12.75
C GLN A 72 11.15 10.50 12.30
N GLN A 73 10.80 9.76 11.25
CA GLN A 73 9.46 9.75 10.67
C GLN A 73 8.73 8.47 11.07
N HIS A 74 7.50 8.60 11.56
CA HIS A 74 6.62 7.45 11.69
C HIS A 74 6.16 6.99 10.30
N ILE A 75 6.33 5.71 10.01
CA ILE A 75 5.72 5.04 8.87
C ILE A 75 5.11 3.74 9.38
N ALA A 76 3.94 3.38 8.90
CA ALA A 76 3.31 2.11 9.22
C ALA A 76 3.84 0.97 8.34
N THR A 77 4.27 1.29 7.12
CA THR A 77 4.62 0.29 6.11
C THR A 77 5.72 0.80 5.19
N GLN A 78 6.73 -0.02 4.92
CA GLN A 78 7.62 0.10 3.76
C GLN A 78 7.23 -0.97 2.74
N LEU A 79 7.03 -0.55 1.50
CA LEU A 79 6.80 -1.43 0.36
C LEU A 79 7.94 -1.27 -0.63
N THR A 80 8.55 -2.38 -1.02
CA THR A 80 9.46 -2.44 -2.16
C THR A 80 8.92 -3.38 -3.23
N ALA A 81 9.13 -3.05 -4.49
CA ALA A 81 8.73 -3.90 -5.62
C ALA A 81 9.65 -3.67 -6.82
N LYS A 82 9.83 -4.67 -7.68
CA LYS A 82 10.46 -4.50 -8.98
C LYS A 82 9.45 -4.00 -10.00
N LEU A 83 9.91 -3.13 -10.88
CA LEU A 83 9.18 -2.68 -12.06
C LEU A 83 9.78 -3.35 -13.30
N ASP A 84 8.97 -4.11 -14.03
CA ASP A 84 9.34 -4.54 -15.38
C ASP A 84 9.06 -3.41 -16.36
N HIS A 85 10.02 -3.16 -17.25
CA HIS A 85 9.91 -2.18 -18.31
C HIS A 85 10.50 -2.76 -19.60
N PRO A 86 9.93 -2.45 -20.78
CA PRO A 86 10.37 -3.04 -22.04
C PRO A 86 11.86 -2.80 -22.35
N ALA A 87 12.33 -1.57 -22.15
CA ALA A 87 13.69 -1.15 -22.51
C ALA A 87 14.66 -0.92 -21.34
N ARG A 88 14.16 -0.89 -20.10
CA ARG A 88 14.94 -0.56 -18.90
C ARG A 88 14.75 -1.71 -17.92
N LYS A 89 15.84 -2.17 -17.31
CA LYS A 89 15.81 -3.32 -16.42
C LYS A 89 16.24 -2.90 -15.01
N ASN A 90 15.84 -3.71 -14.04
CA ASN A 90 16.21 -3.58 -12.62
C ASN A 90 15.78 -2.24 -12.00
N ILE A 91 14.57 -1.80 -12.32
CA ILE A 91 13.96 -0.65 -11.66
C ILE A 91 13.29 -1.15 -10.39
N THR A 92 13.58 -0.51 -9.27
CA THR A 92 12.96 -0.76 -7.96
C THR A 92 12.06 0.42 -7.61
N LEU A 93 10.86 0.11 -7.14
CA LEU A 93 9.93 1.01 -6.49
C LEU A 93 10.13 0.91 -4.97
N LEU A 94 10.32 2.05 -4.31
CA LEU A 94 10.26 2.19 -2.86
C LEU A 94 9.07 3.08 -2.53
N CYS A 95 8.26 2.65 -1.57
CA CYS A 95 7.10 3.39 -1.09
C CYS A 95 7.05 3.30 0.43
N LEU A 96 7.06 4.46 1.09
CA LEU A 96 6.84 4.55 2.52
C LEU A 96 5.41 5.00 2.75
N LEU A 97 4.66 4.28 3.57
CA LEU A 97 3.23 4.49 3.76
C LEU A 97 2.87 4.69 5.23
N GLU A 98 1.81 5.47 5.42
CA GLU A 98 1.13 5.67 6.70
C GLU A 98 -0.36 5.36 6.50
N ASN A 99 -0.87 4.32 7.16
CA ASN A 99 -2.23 3.83 6.97
C ASN A 99 -2.58 3.55 5.49
N ASP A 100 -1.73 2.78 4.79
CA ASP A 100 -1.87 2.44 3.36
C ASP A 100 -1.92 3.63 2.38
N ARG A 101 -1.50 4.83 2.84
CA ARG A 101 -1.35 6.03 2.02
C ARG A 101 0.13 6.32 1.82
N PRO A 102 0.59 6.51 0.56
CA PRO A 102 1.98 6.88 0.29
C PRO A 102 2.33 8.23 0.95
N LEU A 103 3.38 8.24 1.77
CA LEU A 103 4.04 9.44 2.29
C LEU A 103 5.24 9.84 1.43
N TYR A 104 5.96 8.84 0.94
CA TYR A 104 7.14 9.00 0.10
C TYR A 104 7.17 7.90 -0.95
N VAL A 105 7.49 8.27 -2.19
CA VAL A 105 7.66 7.33 -3.31
C VAL A 105 8.92 7.66 -4.07
N TRP A 106 9.65 6.62 -4.44
CA TRP A 106 10.89 6.75 -5.19
C TRP A 106 11.05 5.57 -6.14
N SER A 107 11.74 5.81 -7.25
CA SER A 107 12.25 4.73 -8.08
C SER A 107 13.70 4.96 -8.47
N GLY A 108 14.41 3.86 -8.63
CA GLY A 108 15.77 3.89 -9.14
C GLY A 108 16.25 2.49 -9.49
N ARG A 109 17.54 2.39 -9.82
CA ARG A 109 18.14 1.08 -10.06
C ARG A 109 18.26 0.33 -8.73
N GLU A 110 17.99 -0.96 -8.75
CA GLU A 110 18.21 -1.86 -7.62
C GLU A 110 19.60 -1.60 -7.00
N ILE A 111 19.61 -1.16 -5.74
CA ILE A 111 20.84 -1.03 -4.96
C ILE A 111 21.12 -2.43 -4.46
N ALA A 112 22.07 -3.12 -5.07
CA ALA A 112 22.55 -4.38 -4.52
C ALA A 112 23.01 -4.08 -3.08
N ALA A 113 22.37 -4.72 -2.09
CA ALA A 113 22.91 -4.70 -0.74
C ALA A 113 24.33 -5.27 -0.83
N SER A 114 25.32 -4.49 -0.40
CA SER A 114 26.67 -5.03 -0.26
C SER A 114 26.60 -6.25 0.68
N PRO A 115 27.22 -7.38 0.33
CA PRO A 115 27.22 -8.57 1.17
C PRO A 115 27.80 -8.31 2.56
#